data_AF-A0A340WRC8-F1
#
_entry.id   AF-A0A340WRC8-F1
#
_cell.length_a   1.000
_cell.length_b   1.000
_cell.length_c   1.000
_cell.angle_alpha   90.00
_cell.angle_beta   90.00
_cell.angle_gamma   90.00
#
_symmetry.space_group_name_H-M   'P 1'
#
loop_
_entity.id
_entity.type
_entity.pdbx_description
1 polymer ?
#
loop_
_entity_poly.entity_id
_entity_poly.type
_entity_poly.pdbx_seq_one_letter_code
_entity_poly.pdbx_strand_id
1 'polypeptide(L)'
;MGRVLWSPGPWVPYGESERCFPGQGCGTLARIRPTRGPALPGPVPRGRPALSGPASRVVLKGVPALQSPEPLYALARMRHGDEIVLEDVNFPTACICRCGPEEIPANGLGIPQRLEAVLQLLPLDCYVERPAVVVELVPSDRERGLQTPVWTSYQCILSRAGCASPLATIERFEFYEWTRKAFAVVTTGEAALYGNLILKKGLPAPDALFQAC
;
A
#
# COMPACT_ATOMS: atom_id res chain seq x y z
N MET A 1 -19.97 -28.74 38.06
CA MET A 1 -20.66 -27.44 38.16
C MET A 1 -20.09 -26.51 37.12
N GLY A 2 -20.70 -26.48 35.94
CA GLY A 2 -20.31 -25.60 34.84
C GLY A 2 -21.01 -24.24 34.93
N ARG A 3 -20.31 -23.20 34.49
CA ARG A 3 -20.84 -21.94 33.95
C ARG A 3 -19.74 -21.30 33.12
N VAL A 4 -19.81 -21.45 31.80
CA VAL A 4 -19.20 -20.56 30.83
C VAL A 4 -20.37 -19.88 30.14
N LEU A 5 -20.55 -18.59 30.39
CA LEU A 5 -21.53 -17.76 29.70
C LEU A 5 -20.76 -16.70 28.92
N TRP A 6 -20.56 -16.97 27.64
CA TRP A 6 -20.42 -15.91 26.65
C TRP A 6 -20.90 -16.41 25.29
N SER A 7 -21.88 -15.74 24.73
CA SER A 7 -22.32 -15.92 23.36
C SER A 7 -22.73 -14.55 22.81
N PRO A 8 -22.05 -14.06 21.77
CA PRO A 8 -22.64 -13.10 20.85
C PRO A 8 -23.09 -13.86 19.59
N GLY A 9 -24.37 -13.72 19.27
CA GLY A 9 -25.06 -14.42 18.18
C GLY A 9 -24.65 -13.96 16.76
N PRO A 10 -25.26 -14.58 15.74
CA PRO A 10 -24.87 -14.41 14.34
C PRO A 10 -25.29 -13.06 13.76
N TRP A 11 -24.41 -12.53 12.92
CA TRP A 11 -24.64 -11.41 12.01
C TRP A 11 -25.69 -11.78 10.94
N VAL A 12 -26.69 -10.91 10.75
CA VAL A 12 -27.67 -10.98 9.66
C VAL A 12 -27.58 -9.69 8.84
N PRO A 13 -27.26 -9.73 7.53
CA PRO A 13 -27.51 -8.61 6.65
C PRO A 13 -28.86 -8.78 5.93
N TYR A 14 -29.30 -7.69 5.29
CA TYR A 14 -30.37 -7.58 4.29
C TYR A 14 -31.80 -7.23 4.73
N GLY A 15 -32.33 -6.21 4.06
CA GLY A 15 -33.75 -6.12 3.72
C GLY A 15 -34.47 -4.90 4.28
N GLU A 16 -34.36 -3.78 3.56
CA GLU A 16 -35.27 -2.64 3.71
C GLU A 16 -36.73 -3.09 3.56
N SER A 17 -37.57 -2.45 4.37
CA SER A 17 -38.96 -2.76 4.61
C SER A 17 -39.89 -2.30 3.50
N GLU A 18 -40.54 -3.22 2.80
CA GLU A 18 -41.81 -2.98 2.11
C GLU A 18 -42.94 -3.70 2.86
N ARG A 19 -43.70 -2.93 3.65
CA ARG A 19 -45.01 -3.36 4.17
C ARG A 19 -46.10 -2.70 3.34
N CYS A 20 -46.71 -3.46 2.43
CA CYS A 20 -47.99 -3.12 1.83
C CYS A 20 -49.12 -3.29 2.86
N PHE A 21 -49.90 -2.24 3.10
CA PHE A 21 -51.21 -2.32 3.75
C PHE A 21 -52.31 -2.17 2.70
N PRO A 22 -53.36 -3.01 2.69
CA PRO A 22 -54.45 -2.91 1.73
C PRO A 22 -55.55 -1.98 2.26
N GLY A 23 -56.08 -1.15 1.35
CA GLY A 23 -57.36 -0.46 1.53
C GLY A 23 -57.24 0.98 2.05
N GLN A 24 -57.35 1.94 1.13
CA GLN A 24 -58.35 3.02 1.19
C GLN A 24 -58.20 3.99 0.01
N GLY A 25 -59.33 4.22 -0.68
CA GLY A 25 -59.75 5.54 -1.18
C GLY A 25 -58.97 6.18 -2.33
N CYS A 26 -59.50 6.03 -3.54
CA CYS A 26 -59.22 6.90 -4.68
C CYS A 26 -59.66 8.34 -4.36
N GLY A 27 -58.70 9.26 -4.25
CA GLY A 27 -58.94 10.70 -4.11
C GLY A 27 -57.83 11.47 -4.82
N THR A 28 -58.15 12.00 -6.00
CA THR A 28 -57.23 12.73 -6.86
C THR A 28 -56.92 14.11 -6.27
N LEU A 29 -55.78 14.25 -5.60
CA LEU A 29 -55.17 15.56 -5.30
C LEU A 29 -53.95 15.73 -6.20
N ALA A 30 -54.07 16.63 -7.17
CA ALA A 30 -52.97 17.05 -8.04
C ALA A 30 -51.85 17.67 -7.18
N ARG A 31 -50.79 16.90 -6.90
CA ARG A 31 -49.54 17.43 -6.35
C ARG A 31 -48.77 18.12 -7.46
N ILE A 32 -48.66 19.44 -7.35
CA ILE A 32 -47.71 20.25 -8.11
C ILE A 32 -46.31 19.68 -7.83
N ARG A 33 -45.65 19.12 -8.85
CA ARG A 33 -44.25 18.69 -8.75
C ARG A 33 -43.38 19.95 -8.60
N PRO A 34 -42.51 20.05 -7.58
CA PRO A 34 -41.47 21.06 -7.61
C PRO A 34 -40.54 20.73 -8.78
N THR A 35 -40.39 21.66 -9.71
CA THR A 35 -39.41 21.57 -10.80
C THR A 35 -38.03 21.46 -10.18
N ARG A 36 -37.35 20.32 -10.38
CA ARG A 36 -35.92 20.17 -10.08
C ARG A 36 -35.18 21.21 -10.91
N GLY A 37 -34.62 22.24 -10.26
CA GLY A 37 -33.61 23.09 -10.88
C GLY A 37 -32.40 22.24 -11.29
N PRO A 38 -31.58 22.71 -12.24
CA PRO A 38 -30.40 21.97 -12.69
C PRO A 38 -29.48 21.69 -11.50
N ALA A 39 -29.10 20.42 -11.34
CA ALA A 39 -28.15 20.00 -10.32
C ALA A 39 -26.82 20.74 -10.54
N LEU A 40 -26.30 21.38 -9.50
CA LEU A 40 -24.96 21.94 -9.52
C LEU A 40 -23.96 20.80 -9.79
N PRO A 41 -22.95 21.01 -10.65
CA PRO A 41 -21.93 19.99 -10.87
C PRO A 41 -21.21 19.70 -9.55
N GLY A 42 -21.15 18.42 -9.19
CA GLY A 42 -20.40 17.95 -8.02
C GLY A 42 -18.90 18.29 -8.14
N PRO A 43 -18.14 18.24 -7.04
CA PRO A 43 -16.71 18.52 -7.06
C PRO A 43 -16.00 17.59 -8.06
N VAL A 44 -15.30 18.22 -9.01
CA VAL A 44 -14.47 17.51 -9.99
C VAL A 44 -13.43 16.69 -9.22
N PRO A 45 -13.34 15.37 -9.42
CA PRO A 45 -12.26 14.60 -8.82
C PRO A 45 -10.95 15.19 -9.33
N ARG A 46 -10.09 15.65 -8.40
CA ARG A 46 -8.72 16.05 -8.72
C ARG A 46 -7.92 14.80 -9.05
N GLY A 47 -8.19 14.22 -10.21
CA GLY A 47 -7.28 13.27 -10.84
C GLY A 47 -6.00 14.02 -11.14
N ARG A 48 -4.90 13.65 -10.48
CA ARG A 48 -3.57 14.01 -11.00
C ARG A 48 -3.55 13.50 -12.44
N PRO A 49 -3.06 14.28 -13.42
CA PRO A 49 -2.86 13.75 -14.75
C PRO A 49 -1.97 12.52 -14.62
N ALA A 50 -2.44 11.37 -15.11
CA ALA A 50 -1.61 10.19 -15.22
C ALA A 50 -0.46 10.56 -16.15
N LEU A 51 0.72 10.83 -15.58
CA LEU A 51 1.97 10.96 -16.31
C LEU A 51 2.36 9.57 -16.84
N SER A 52 1.52 9.03 -17.73
CA SER A 52 1.79 7.84 -18.52
C SER A 52 2.58 8.26 -19.76
N GLY A 53 3.78 8.79 -19.52
CA GLY A 53 4.80 9.06 -20.53
C GLY A 53 5.91 7.99 -20.50
N PRO A 54 6.73 7.87 -21.56
CA PRO A 54 7.81 6.89 -21.62
C PRO A 54 8.74 7.08 -20.42
N ALA A 55 8.97 6.00 -19.66
CA ALA A 55 9.80 5.88 -18.44
C ALA A 55 10.54 7.19 -18.10
N SER A 56 9.84 8.11 -17.43
CA SER A 56 10.37 9.43 -17.10
C SER A 56 11.45 9.26 -16.04
N ARG A 57 12.70 9.09 -16.47
CA ARG A 57 13.86 9.05 -15.60
C ARG A 57 14.18 10.46 -15.13
N VAL A 58 14.50 10.60 -13.84
CA VAL A 58 14.99 11.87 -13.32
C VAL A 58 16.48 12.02 -13.59
N VAL A 59 16.91 13.24 -13.91
CA VAL A 59 18.33 13.60 -14.06
C VAL A 59 18.64 14.64 -12.98
N LEU A 60 19.11 14.17 -11.83
CA LEU A 60 19.50 15.00 -10.70
C LEU A 60 20.82 14.47 -10.11
N LYS A 61 21.69 15.37 -9.67
CA LYS A 61 22.95 14.98 -9.02
C LYS A 61 22.66 14.26 -7.70
N GLY A 62 23.26 13.09 -7.49
CA GLY A 62 23.06 12.30 -6.26
C GLY A 62 21.73 11.53 -6.18
N VAL A 63 20.90 11.57 -7.22
CA VAL A 63 19.65 10.79 -7.29
C VAL A 63 19.81 9.68 -8.33
N PRO A 64 19.45 8.42 -8.02
CA PRO A 64 19.54 7.34 -8.99
C PRO A 64 18.66 7.61 -10.22
N ALA A 65 19.24 7.55 -11.41
CA ALA A 65 18.53 7.78 -12.67
C ALA A 65 17.42 6.74 -12.96
N LEU A 66 17.38 5.64 -12.21
CA LEU A 66 16.34 4.62 -12.28
C LEU A 66 15.03 5.06 -11.61
N GLN A 67 15.04 6.11 -10.79
CA GLN A 67 13.84 6.62 -10.13
C GLN A 67 13.01 7.47 -11.09
N SER A 68 11.69 7.30 -11.02
CA SER A 68 10.76 8.25 -11.62
C SER A 68 10.40 9.36 -10.60
N PRO A 69 9.82 10.49 -11.05
CA PRO A 69 9.47 11.60 -10.17
C PRO A 69 8.49 11.21 -9.05
N GLU A 70 7.60 10.26 -9.29
CA GLU A 70 6.48 9.93 -8.40
C GLU A 70 6.93 9.23 -7.11
N PRO A 71 7.74 8.14 -7.14
CA PRO A 71 8.34 7.58 -5.93
C PRO A 71 9.21 8.60 -5.20
N LEU A 72 9.99 9.42 -5.92
CA LEU A 72 10.84 10.44 -5.30
C LEU A 72 10.01 11.45 -4.50
N TYR A 73 8.89 11.90 -5.05
CA TYR A 73 7.96 12.81 -4.37
C TYR A 73 7.36 12.19 -3.11
N ALA A 74 7.02 10.89 -3.15
CA ALA A 74 6.53 10.18 -1.98
C ALA A 74 7.61 10.05 -0.90
N LEU A 75 8.82 9.61 -1.26
CA LEU A 75 9.96 9.49 -0.33
C LEU A 75 10.26 10.83 0.37
N ALA A 76 10.15 11.95 -0.34
CA ALA A 76 10.35 13.29 0.20
C ALA A 76 9.24 13.72 1.20
N ARG A 77 8.00 13.26 1.01
CA ARG A 77 6.86 13.57 1.89
C ARG A 77 6.79 12.70 3.13
N MET A 78 7.31 11.47 3.05
CA MET A 78 7.34 10.54 4.18
C MET A 78 8.09 11.14 5.37
N ARG A 79 7.55 10.94 6.57
CA ARG A 79 8.16 11.25 7.86
C ARG A 79 8.80 10.00 8.46
N HIS A 80 9.54 10.19 9.56
CA HIS A 80 10.06 9.06 10.32
C HIS A 80 8.90 8.18 10.79
N GLY A 81 9.06 6.86 10.66
CA GLY A 81 8.05 5.87 10.98
C GLY A 81 7.07 5.59 9.85
N ASP A 82 6.98 6.44 8.82
CA ASP A 82 6.17 6.15 7.64
C ASP A 82 6.74 4.97 6.87
N GLU A 83 5.86 4.21 6.24
CA GLU A 83 6.19 2.97 5.55
C GLU A 83 5.83 3.07 4.08
N ILE A 84 6.67 2.49 3.23
CA ILE A 84 6.44 2.39 1.79
C ILE A 84 6.52 0.93 1.39
N VAL A 85 5.57 0.50 0.55
CA VAL A 85 5.51 -0.87 0.07
C VAL A 85 5.98 -0.92 -1.38
N LEU A 86 6.90 -1.85 -1.67
CA LEU A 86 7.26 -2.25 -3.02
C LEU A 86 6.57 -3.58 -3.29
N GLU A 87 5.64 -3.59 -4.24
CA GLU A 87 4.81 -4.77 -4.50
C GLU A 87 5.24 -5.56 -5.74
N ASP A 88 4.96 -6.85 -5.72
CA ASP A 88 5.03 -7.71 -6.90
C ASP A 88 3.74 -7.63 -7.72
N VAL A 89 3.77 -8.14 -8.96
CA VAL A 89 2.65 -8.06 -9.90
C VAL A 89 1.38 -8.82 -9.46
N ASN A 90 1.46 -9.66 -8.43
CA ASN A 90 0.33 -10.44 -7.93
C ASN A 90 -0.36 -9.77 -6.73
N PHE A 91 0.20 -8.69 -6.20
CA PHE A 91 -0.37 -7.98 -5.06
C PHE A 91 -1.69 -7.30 -5.41
N PRO A 92 -2.71 -7.33 -4.53
CA PRO A 92 -4.02 -6.73 -4.81
C PRO A 92 -4.06 -5.21 -4.57
N THR A 93 -3.19 -4.47 -5.27
CA THR A 93 -2.98 -3.00 -5.13
C THR A 93 -4.27 -2.22 -5.20
N ALA A 94 -5.06 -2.44 -6.25
CA ALA A 94 -6.27 -1.68 -6.54
C ALA A 94 -7.32 -1.80 -5.41
N CYS A 95 -7.34 -2.94 -4.72
CA CYS A 95 -8.24 -3.17 -3.59
C CYS A 95 -7.71 -2.54 -2.30
N ILE A 96 -6.41 -2.64 -2.04
CA ILE A 96 -5.78 -2.14 -0.82
C ILE A 96 -5.70 -0.61 -0.82
N CYS A 97 -5.32 -0.01 -1.95
CA CYS A 97 -5.14 1.45 -2.07
C CYS A 97 -6.46 2.23 -2.16
N ARG A 98 -7.59 1.58 -2.46
CA ARG A 98 -8.91 2.25 -2.57
C ARG A 98 -9.29 3.07 -1.33
N CYS A 99 -8.91 2.61 -0.14
CA CYS A 99 -9.22 3.26 1.14
C CYS A 99 -8.00 3.39 2.05
N GLY A 100 -6.78 3.40 1.49
CA GLY A 100 -5.55 3.34 2.28
C GLY A 100 -4.40 4.12 1.65
N PRO A 101 -3.25 3.48 1.38
CA PRO A 101 -2.03 4.15 0.91
C PRO A 101 -2.19 4.79 -0.48
N GLU A 102 -1.34 5.79 -0.77
CA GLU A 102 -1.23 6.35 -2.12
C GLU A 102 -0.66 5.29 -3.09
N GLU A 103 -1.39 4.97 -4.15
CA GLU A 103 -0.91 4.10 -5.23
C GLU A 103 0.03 4.89 -6.14
N ILE A 104 1.27 4.40 -6.30
CA ILE A 104 2.30 5.02 -7.12
C ILE A 104 2.62 4.11 -8.31
N PRO A 105 2.21 4.48 -9.53
CA PRO A 105 2.54 3.74 -10.73
C PRO A 105 4.04 3.88 -11.03
N ALA A 106 4.77 2.77 -11.01
CA ALA A 106 6.19 2.78 -11.35
C ALA A 106 6.59 1.45 -12.01
N ASN A 107 5.80 1.00 -12.98
CA ASN A 107 6.02 -0.26 -13.66
C ASN A 107 7.34 -0.25 -14.48
N GLY A 108 7.95 -1.42 -14.65
CA GLY A 108 9.09 -1.63 -15.56
C GLY A 108 10.45 -1.93 -14.89
N LEU A 109 10.55 -1.80 -13.56
CA LEU A 109 11.70 -2.30 -12.79
C LEU A 109 11.23 -3.36 -11.80
N GLY A 110 12.08 -4.37 -11.56
CA GLY A 110 11.89 -5.31 -10.45
C GLY A 110 12.16 -4.63 -9.11
N ILE A 111 11.75 -5.29 -8.03
CA ILE A 111 11.94 -4.76 -6.68
C ILE A 111 13.43 -4.67 -6.32
N PRO A 112 14.34 -5.60 -6.67
CA PRO A 112 15.75 -5.47 -6.33
C PRO A 112 16.38 -4.16 -6.85
N GLN A 113 16.16 -3.81 -8.12
CA GLN A 113 16.71 -2.58 -8.70
C GLN A 113 16.08 -1.33 -8.07
N ARG A 114 14.78 -1.39 -7.78
CA ARG A 114 14.09 -0.29 -7.10
C ARG A 114 14.56 -0.14 -5.66
N LEU A 115 14.76 -1.23 -4.94
CA LEU A 115 15.23 -1.24 -3.56
C LEU A 115 16.61 -0.59 -3.46
N GLU A 116 17.55 -0.95 -4.35
CA GLU A 116 18.87 -0.31 -4.40
C GLU A 116 18.77 1.21 -4.62
N ALA A 117 17.85 1.67 -5.47
CA ALA A 117 17.64 3.08 -5.73
C ALA A 117 16.91 3.81 -4.58
N VAL A 118 15.97 3.14 -3.91
CA VAL A 118 15.24 3.68 -2.77
C VAL A 118 16.17 3.83 -1.57
N LEU A 119 16.99 2.83 -1.25
CA LEU A 119 17.88 2.85 -0.08
C LEU A 119 19.03 3.86 -0.18
N GLN A 120 19.35 4.36 -1.38
CA GLN A 120 20.27 5.51 -1.54
C GLN A 120 19.67 6.83 -1.00
N LEU A 121 18.35 6.92 -0.90
CA LEU A 121 17.63 8.14 -0.52
C LEU A 121 16.83 7.98 0.78
N LEU A 122 16.40 6.77 1.09
CA LEU A 122 15.55 6.43 2.22
C LEU A 122 16.40 5.81 3.35
N PRO A 123 16.69 6.56 4.42
CA PRO A 123 17.26 5.95 5.61
C PRO A 123 16.25 4.97 6.21
N LEU A 124 16.69 3.78 6.60
CA LEU A 124 15.86 2.79 7.27
C LEU A 124 15.81 3.03 8.78
N ASP A 125 14.69 2.64 9.38
CA ASP A 125 14.46 2.83 10.81
C ASP A 125 15.26 1.83 11.66
N CYS A 126 16.36 2.30 12.24
CA CYS A 126 17.21 1.50 13.12
C CYS A 126 16.71 1.42 14.59
N TYR A 127 15.57 2.05 14.92
CA TYR A 127 14.95 1.93 16.24
C TYR A 127 13.91 0.81 16.33
N VAL A 128 13.61 0.15 15.21
CA VAL A 128 12.70 -1.00 15.17
C VAL A 128 13.45 -2.29 14.88
N GLU A 129 12.93 -3.40 15.38
CA GLU A 129 13.49 -4.72 15.11
C GLU A 129 13.38 -5.10 13.62
N ARG A 130 12.33 -4.61 12.95
CA ARG A 130 11.90 -5.08 11.63
C ARG A 130 11.70 -3.90 10.65
N PRO A 131 12.77 -3.23 10.19
CA PRO A 131 12.66 -2.11 9.26
C PRO A 131 12.27 -2.54 7.84
N ALA A 132 12.46 -3.82 7.51
CA ALA A 132 12.14 -4.42 6.23
C ALA A 132 11.36 -5.72 6.45
N VAL A 133 10.18 -5.84 5.83
CA VAL A 133 9.25 -6.97 6.07
C VAL A 133 8.73 -7.53 4.76
N VAL A 134 8.72 -8.86 4.62
CA VAL A 134 8.09 -9.59 3.50
C VAL A 134 6.99 -10.52 4.00
N VAL A 135 6.20 -11.05 3.07
CA VAL A 135 5.16 -12.04 3.37
C VAL A 135 5.80 -13.41 3.62
N GLU A 136 5.44 -14.09 4.69
CA GLU A 136 5.89 -15.46 4.94
C GLU A 136 5.28 -16.47 3.97
N LEU A 137 5.98 -17.58 3.73
CA LEU A 137 5.41 -18.69 2.97
C LEU A 137 4.23 -19.31 3.73
N VAL A 138 3.10 -19.47 3.02
CA VAL A 138 1.96 -20.23 3.53
C VAL A 138 2.36 -21.69 3.78
N PRO A 139 1.71 -22.40 4.72
CA PRO A 139 2.10 -23.76 5.11
C PRO A 139 2.26 -24.72 3.92
N SER A 140 1.33 -24.69 2.97
CA SER A 140 1.37 -25.56 1.79
C SER A 140 2.58 -25.30 0.88
N ASP A 141 3.01 -24.04 0.72
CA ASP A 141 4.19 -23.73 -0.10
C ASP A 141 5.49 -24.05 0.63
N ARG A 142 5.49 -23.90 1.96
CA ARG A 142 6.60 -24.33 2.83
C ARG A 142 6.80 -25.85 2.77
N GLU A 143 5.72 -26.62 2.89
CA GLU A 143 5.73 -28.09 2.78
C GLU A 143 6.20 -28.58 1.40
N ARG A 144 5.85 -27.84 0.35
CA ARG A 144 6.31 -28.11 -1.02
C ARG A 144 7.78 -27.72 -1.27
N GLY A 145 8.43 -27.07 -0.30
CA GLY A 145 9.81 -26.60 -0.45
C GLY A 145 9.96 -25.46 -1.45
N LEU A 146 8.94 -24.60 -1.61
CA LEU A 146 9.01 -23.44 -2.50
C LEU A 146 10.16 -22.52 -2.07
N GLN A 147 10.99 -22.13 -3.03
CA GLN A 147 12.14 -21.25 -2.80
C GLN A 147 11.79 -19.80 -3.10
N THR A 148 12.35 -18.87 -2.33
CA THR A 148 12.17 -17.42 -2.46
C THR A 148 13.53 -16.72 -2.70
N PRO A 149 14.19 -16.96 -3.85
CA PRO A 149 15.53 -16.42 -4.12
C PRO A 149 15.60 -14.88 -4.06
N VAL A 150 14.47 -14.22 -4.33
CA VAL A 150 14.34 -12.77 -4.25
C VAL A 150 14.60 -12.23 -2.84
N TRP A 151 14.29 -12.98 -1.78
CA TRP A 151 14.57 -12.58 -0.39
C TRP A 151 16.06 -12.49 -0.11
N THR A 152 16.86 -13.40 -0.68
CA THR A 152 18.32 -13.36 -0.57
C THR A 152 18.87 -12.09 -1.23
N SER A 153 18.32 -11.70 -2.39
CA SER A 153 18.68 -10.45 -3.05
C SER A 153 18.35 -9.24 -2.17
N TYR A 154 17.15 -9.20 -1.58
CA TYR A 154 16.76 -8.11 -0.67
C TYR A 154 17.68 -8.03 0.54
N GLN A 155 17.97 -9.15 1.19
CA GLN A 155 18.88 -9.18 2.35
C GLN A 155 20.26 -8.65 1.98
N CYS A 156 20.81 -9.05 0.83
CA CYS A 156 22.11 -8.57 0.35
C CYS A 156 22.10 -7.05 0.12
N ILE A 157 21.04 -6.54 -0.51
CA ILE A 157 20.88 -5.10 -0.78
C ILE A 157 20.74 -4.31 0.53
N LEU A 158 19.91 -4.78 1.47
CA LEU A 158 19.72 -4.18 2.79
C LEU A 158 21.03 -4.12 3.57
N SER A 159 21.80 -5.21 3.59
CA SER A 159 23.09 -5.25 4.26
C SER A 159 24.12 -4.31 3.64
N ARG A 160 24.15 -4.18 2.31
CA ARG A 160 24.99 -3.19 1.60
C ARG A 160 24.59 -1.74 1.92
N ALA A 161 23.32 -1.50 2.22
CA ALA A 161 22.81 -0.20 2.65
C ALA A 161 23.01 0.07 4.15
N GLY A 162 23.70 -0.81 4.89
CA GLY A 162 23.98 -0.64 6.32
C GLY A 162 22.88 -1.14 7.25
N CYS A 163 21.84 -1.80 6.74
CA CYS A 163 20.83 -2.45 7.57
C CYS A 163 21.33 -3.83 8.01
N ALA A 164 21.73 -3.93 9.28
CA ALA A 164 22.16 -5.19 9.88
C ALA A 164 21.00 -6.12 10.26
N SER A 165 19.77 -5.59 10.37
CA SER A 165 18.60 -6.37 10.73
C SER A 165 18.27 -7.41 9.64
N PRO A 166 17.93 -8.65 10.04
CA PRO A 166 17.46 -9.64 9.09
C PRO A 166 16.10 -9.23 8.51
N LEU A 167 15.84 -9.65 7.27
CA LEU A 167 14.54 -9.51 6.62
C LEU A 167 13.48 -10.23 7.44
N ALA A 168 12.51 -9.48 7.96
CA ALA A 168 11.43 -10.05 8.74
C ALA A 168 10.34 -10.63 7.84
N THR A 169 9.62 -11.62 8.35
CA THR A 169 8.49 -12.24 7.67
C THR A 169 7.25 -12.17 8.55
N ILE A 170 6.08 -11.92 7.95
CA ILE A 170 4.78 -11.89 8.63
C ILE A 170 3.72 -12.65 7.85
N GLU A 171 2.63 -13.03 8.53
CA GLU A 171 1.51 -13.71 7.90
C GLU A 171 0.90 -12.86 6.78
N ARG A 172 0.37 -13.51 5.74
CA ARG A 172 -0.13 -12.84 4.53
C ARG A 172 -1.26 -11.84 4.79
N PHE A 173 -2.24 -12.17 5.62
CA PHE A 173 -3.31 -11.23 5.96
C PHE A 173 -2.83 -10.13 6.89
N GLU A 174 -1.91 -10.43 7.81
CA GLU A 174 -1.22 -9.40 8.60
C GLU A 174 -0.50 -8.40 7.69
N PHE A 175 0.18 -8.87 6.64
CA PHE A 175 0.84 -8.01 5.65
C PHE A 175 -0.15 -7.07 4.93
N TYR A 176 -1.34 -7.56 4.57
CA TYR A 176 -2.36 -6.72 3.95
C TYR A 176 -2.87 -5.64 4.90
N GLU A 177 -3.17 -6.01 6.15
CA GLU A 177 -3.63 -5.04 7.16
C GLU A 177 -2.55 -4.03 7.53
N TRP A 178 -1.28 -4.44 7.50
CA TRP A 178 -0.14 -3.54 7.64
C TRP A 178 -0.06 -2.58 6.45
N THR A 179 -0.13 -3.10 5.22
CA THR A 179 -0.04 -2.30 3.99
C THR A 179 -1.15 -1.24 3.90
N ARG A 180 -2.37 -1.53 4.40
CA ARG A 180 -3.46 -0.54 4.46
C ARG A 180 -3.10 0.72 5.26
N LYS A 181 -2.14 0.63 6.19
CA LYS A 181 -1.67 1.71 7.05
C LYS A 181 -0.39 2.38 6.53
N ALA A 182 0.22 1.83 5.49
CA ALA A 182 1.42 2.39 4.89
C ALA A 182 1.12 3.76 4.25
N PHE A 183 2.17 4.54 4.00
CA PHE A 183 2.06 5.84 3.34
C PHE A 183 1.75 5.69 1.84
N ALA A 184 2.46 4.78 1.17
CA ALA A 184 2.32 4.55 -0.26
C ALA A 184 2.63 3.10 -0.64
N VAL A 185 2.03 2.65 -1.74
CA VAL A 185 2.33 1.38 -2.41
C VAL A 185 2.87 1.70 -3.79
N VAL A 186 4.07 1.22 -4.10
CA VAL A 186 4.73 1.43 -5.38
C VAL A 186 4.57 0.16 -6.21
N THR A 187 3.77 0.26 -7.27
CA THR A 187 3.61 -0.80 -8.27
C THR A 187 4.93 -1.05 -8.99
N THR A 188 5.34 -2.31 -9.09
CA THR A 188 6.59 -2.70 -9.75
C THR A 188 6.35 -3.74 -10.83
N GLY A 189 7.38 -4.04 -11.63
CA GLY A 189 7.36 -5.13 -12.61
C GLY A 189 7.86 -6.46 -12.04
N GLU A 190 7.95 -6.62 -10.72
CA GLU A 190 8.51 -7.82 -10.10
C GLU A 190 7.57 -9.02 -10.24
N ALA A 191 8.08 -10.08 -10.88
CA ALA A 191 7.33 -11.30 -11.13
C ALA A 191 7.63 -12.41 -10.10
N ALA A 192 8.63 -12.23 -9.24
CA ALA A 192 8.96 -13.20 -8.20
C ALA A 192 7.79 -13.37 -7.21
N LEU A 193 7.47 -14.63 -6.89
CA LEU A 193 6.49 -14.95 -5.86
C LEU A 193 7.00 -14.50 -4.49
N TYR A 194 6.09 -14.01 -3.65
CA TYR A 194 6.41 -13.45 -2.33
C TYR A 194 7.43 -12.30 -2.43
N GLY A 195 7.34 -11.51 -3.50
CA GLY A 195 8.26 -10.41 -3.76
C GLY A 195 7.95 -9.15 -2.94
N ASN A 196 6.72 -9.01 -2.43
CA ASN A 196 6.27 -7.83 -1.69
C ASN A 196 7.18 -7.49 -0.49
N LEU A 197 7.51 -6.20 -0.36
CA LEU A 197 8.44 -5.69 0.64
C LEU A 197 7.92 -4.38 1.24
N ILE A 198 7.80 -4.32 2.56
CA ILE A 198 7.53 -3.09 3.32
C ILE A 198 8.87 -2.55 3.82
N LEU A 199 9.07 -1.24 3.69
CA LEU A 199 10.23 -0.51 4.23
C LEU A 199 9.76 0.59 5.17
N LYS A 200 10.35 0.68 6.36
CA LYS A 200 10.07 1.73 7.34
C LYS A 200 11.13 2.83 7.31
N LYS A 201 10.70 4.08 7.16
CA LYS A 201 11.59 5.25 7.11
C LYS A 201 12.16 5.60 8.48
N GLY A 202 13.48 5.60 8.57
CA GLY A 202 14.23 6.03 9.75
C GLY A 202 14.52 7.52 9.78
N LEU A 203 15.37 7.89 10.73
CA LEU A 203 16.00 9.19 10.77
C LEU A 203 17.25 9.18 9.89
N PRO A 204 17.56 10.28 9.18
CA PRO A 204 18.87 10.43 8.56
C PRO A 204 19.95 10.40 9.65
N ALA A 205 21.09 9.76 9.35
CA ALA A 205 22.23 9.75 10.24
C ALA A 205 22.66 11.20 10.55
N PRO A 206 23.09 11.52 11.79
CA PRO A 206 23.54 12.86 12.15
C PRO A 206 24.58 13.40 11.17
N ASP A 207 25.54 12.57 10.75
CA ASP A 207 26.62 12.96 9.84
C ASP A 207 26.12 13.28 8.41
N ALA A 208 25.02 12.65 7.98
CA ALA A 208 24.41 12.90 6.67
C ALA A 208 23.66 14.24 6.62
N LEU A 209 23.19 14.75 7.76
CA LEU A 209 22.50 16.04 7.85
C LEU A 209 23.45 17.23 7.69
N PHE A 210 24.75 17.06 7.94
CA PHE A 210 25.74 18.14 7.93
C PHE A 210 26.69 18.11 6.73
N GLN A 211 26.51 17.19 5.77
CA GLN A 211 27.34 17.06 4.57
C GLN A 211 26.80 17.83 3.35
N ALA A 212 25.68 18.56 3.50
CA ALA A 212 25.23 19.50 2.47
C ALA A 212 26.03 20.81 2.62
N CYS A 213 26.96 21.04 1.68
CA CYS A 213 27.79 22.25 1.60
C CYS A 213 26.99 23.55 1.73
#